data_AF-A0A7S3SKB6-F1
#
_entry.id   AF-A0A7S3SKB6-F1
#
_cell.length_a   1.000
_cell.length_b   1.000
_cell.length_c   1.000
_cell.angle_alpha   90.00
_cell.angle_beta   90.00
_cell.angle_gamma   90.00
#
_symmetry.space_group_name_H-M   'P 1'
#
loop_
_entity.id
_entity.type
_entity.pdbx_description
1 polymer ?
#
loop_
_entity_poly.entity_id
_entity_poly.type
_entity_poly.pdbx_seq_one_letter_code
_entity_poly.pdbx_strand_id
1 'polypeptide(L)'
;MDKLQKFDYMQSIEQYLEDHQVYELFEDLLKRTVVARPEDPLDFIMKQLMSNKVRRVFFMGPPGSCRQENSMALSEYFHWKLISVKDLLQKEVSKKTDVGKRITECNQAFQYVDDQIIIDLVKKEVDALEAQQQ
;
A
#
# COMPACT_ATOMS: atom_id res chain seq x y z
N MET A 1 -20.19 -1.30 -42.36
CA MET A 1 -19.35 -0.22 -41.82
C MET A 1 -18.45 0.26 -42.92
N ASP A 2 -18.40 1.58 -43.13
CA ASP A 2 -17.48 2.21 -44.06
C ASP A 2 -16.03 2.04 -43.57
N LYS A 3 -15.05 1.94 -44.48
CA LYS A 3 -13.63 1.74 -44.11
C LYS A 3 -13.11 2.90 -43.26
N LEU A 4 -13.59 4.11 -43.52
CA LEU A 4 -13.28 5.31 -42.75
C LEU A 4 -13.80 5.20 -41.31
N GLN A 5 -15.06 4.80 -41.15
CA GLN A 5 -15.67 4.59 -39.82
C GLN A 5 -14.93 3.52 -39.00
N LYS A 6 -14.44 2.45 -39.65
CA LYS A 6 -13.65 1.42 -38.96
C LYS A 6 -12.29 1.96 -38.51
N PHE A 7 -11.66 2.82 -39.30
CA PHE A 7 -10.39 3.46 -38.96
C PHE A 7 -10.55 4.40 -37.76
N ASP A 8 -11.55 5.29 -37.82
CA ASP A 8 -11.84 6.23 -36.73
C ASP A 8 -12.16 5.49 -35.42
N TYR A 9 -12.96 4.40 -35.51
CA TYR A 9 -13.26 3.55 -34.37
C TYR A 9 -12.00 2.90 -33.77
N MET A 10 -11.11 2.37 -34.61
CA MET A 10 -9.85 1.76 -34.15
C MET A 10 -8.96 2.77 -33.43
N GLN A 11 -8.82 3.98 -33.98
CA GLN A 11 -8.06 5.06 -33.35
C GLN A 11 -8.64 5.46 -32.00
N SER A 12 -9.98 5.52 -31.88
CA SER A 12 -10.63 5.81 -30.60
C SER A 12 -10.40 4.71 -29.54
N ILE A 13 -10.33 3.44 -29.96
CA ILE A 13 -9.99 2.35 -29.05
C ILE A 13 -8.54 2.48 -28.60
N GLU A 14 -7.62 2.71 -29.53
CA GLU A 14 -6.19 2.86 -29.20
C GLU A 14 -5.98 3.99 -28.20
N GLN A 15 -6.59 5.16 -28.45
CA GLN A 15 -6.55 6.29 -27.52
C GLN A 15 -7.12 5.92 -26.16
N TYR A 16 -8.26 5.22 -26.11
CA TYR A 16 -8.86 4.78 -24.86
C TYR A 16 -7.92 3.84 -24.08
N LEU A 17 -7.30 2.87 -24.76
CA LEU A 17 -6.37 1.92 -24.16
C LEU A 17 -5.11 2.60 -23.62
N GLU A 18 -4.59 3.61 -24.33
CA GLU A 18 -3.45 4.42 -23.90
C GLU A 18 -3.80 5.29 -22.69
N ASP A 19 -4.87 6.09 -22.78
CA ASP A 19 -5.29 7.02 -21.73
C ASP A 19 -5.58 6.33 -20.39
N HIS A 20 -6.07 5.08 -20.45
CA HIS A 20 -6.39 4.28 -19.27
C HIS A 20 -5.28 3.27 -18.89
N GLN A 21 -4.10 3.37 -19.52
CA GLN A 21 -2.93 2.53 -19.24
C GLN A 21 -3.23 1.02 -19.31
N VAL A 22 -4.15 0.60 -20.19
CA VAL A 22 -4.59 -0.79 -20.31
C VAL A 22 -3.46 -1.69 -20.80
N TYR A 23 -2.59 -1.17 -21.68
CA TYR A 23 -1.41 -1.88 -22.15
C TYR A 23 -0.43 -2.21 -21.02
N GLU A 24 -0.14 -1.24 -20.15
CA GLU A 24 0.74 -1.42 -18.99
C GLU A 24 0.15 -2.45 -18.03
N LEU A 25 -1.14 -2.34 -17.73
CA LEU A 25 -1.86 -3.30 -16.90
C LEU A 25 -1.78 -4.73 -17.48
N PHE A 26 -2.01 -4.88 -18.78
CA PHE A 26 -1.96 -6.17 -19.45
C PHE A 26 -0.56 -6.78 -19.43
N GLU A 27 0.47 -5.98 -19.70
CA GLU A 27 1.88 -6.41 -19.62
C GLU A 27 2.22 -6.92 -18.21
N ASP A 28 1.81 -6.18 -17.18
CA ASP A 28 2.01 -6.54 -15.79
C ASP A 28 1.31 -7.85 -15.41
N LEU A 29 0.06 -8.03 -15.85
CA LEU A 29 -0.71 -9.25 -15.61
C LEU A 29 -0.07 -10.45 -16.30
N LEU A 30 0.39 -10.30 -17.54
CA LEU A 30 1.10 -11.35 -18.27
C LEU A 30 2.39 -11.74 -17.56
N LYS A 31 3.24 -10.77 -17.19
CA LYS A 31 4.49 -11.03 -16.44
C LYS A 31 4.22 -11.83 -15.17
N ARG A 32 3.22 -11.44 -14.38
CA ARG A 32 2.86 -12.13 -13.14
C ARG A 32 2.36 -13.54 -13.40
N THR A 33 1.55 -13.74 -14.43
CA THR A 33 1.01 -15.05 -14.80
C THR A 33 2.11 -16.01 -15.23
N VAL A 34 3.07 -15.53 -16.03
CA VAL A 34 4.23 -16.32 -16.47
C VAL A 34 5.11 -16.73 -15.28
N VAL A 35 5.36 -15.81 -14.34
CA VAL A 35 6.16 -16.09 -13.15
C VAL A 35 5.47 -17.07 -12.21
N ALA A 36 4.18 -16.85 -11.92
CA ALA A 36 3.43 -17.68 -10.99
C ALA A 36 3.10 -19.07 -11.55
N ARG A 37 3.03 -19.20 -12.88
CA ARG A 37 2.72 -20.42 -13.62
C ARG A 37 1.54 -21.21 -13.00
N PRO A 38 0.36 -20.59 -12.85
CA PRO A 38 -0.81 -21.23 -12.27
C PRO A 38 -1.34 -22.36 -13.18
N GLU A 39 -2.03 -23.33 -12.58
CA GLU A 39 -2.72 -24.40 -13.33
C GLU A 39 -3.86 -23.84 -14.20
N ASP A 40 -4.57 -22.82 -13.68
CA ASP A 40 -5.58 -22.06 -14.42
C ASP A 40 -5.17 -20.58 -14.55
N PRO A 41 -4.65 -20.18 -15.72
CA PRO A 41 -4.22 -18.80 -15.98
C PRO A 41 -5.36 -17.78 -15.98
N LEU A 42 -6.56 -18.16 -16.43
CA LEU A 42 -7.68 -17.22 -16.56
C LEU A 42 -8.23 -16.87 -15.18
N ASP A 43 -8.46 -17.87 -14.35
CA ASP A 43 -8.90 -17.68 -12.96
C ASP A 43 -7.87 -16.86 -12.17
N PHE A 44 -6.58 -17.10 -12.39
CA PHE A 44 -5.52 -16.29 -11.79
C PHE A 44 -5.63 -14.81 -12.18
N ILE A 45 -5.76 -14.51 -13.48
CA ILE A 45 -5.89 -13.13 -13.97
C ILE A 45 -7.16 -12.47 -13.43
N MET A 46 -8.29 -13.17 -13.46
CA MET A 46 -9.55 -12.67 -12.92
C MET A 46 -9.41 -12.31 -11.43
N LYS A 47 -8.79 -13.19 -10.63
CA LYS A 47 -8.54 -12.91 -9.21
C LYS A 47 -7.63 -11.70 -9.01
N GLN A 48 -6.60 -11.51 -9.84
CA GLN A 48 -5.72 -10.35 -9.76
C GLN A 48 -6.46 -9.05 -10.09
N LEU A 49 -7.30 -9.05 -11.11
CA LEU A 49 -8.13 -7.89 -11.51
C LEU A 49 -9.18 -7.54 -10.45
N MET A 50 -9.78 -8.56 -9.82
CA MET A 50 -10.78 -8.38 -8.76
C MET A 50 -10.15 -8.00 -7.40
N SER A 51 -8.84 -8.21 -7.24
CA SER A 51 -8.15 -7.83 -6.01
C SER A 51 -7.90 -6.31 -6.00
N ASN A 52 -8.56 -5.60 -5.08
CA ASN A 52 -8.26 -4.19 -4.87
C ASN A 52 -6.92 -4.07 -4.14
N LYS A 53 -5.83 -3.95 -4.91
CA LYS A 53 -4.48 -4.01 -4.37
C LYS A 53 -4.15 -2.69 -3.68
N VAL A 54 -4.20 -2.69 -2.35
CA VAL A 54 -3.72 -1.57 -1.53
C VAL A 54 -2.23 -1.39 -1.76
N ARG A 55 -1.81 -0.20 -2.19
CA ARG A 55 -0.40 0.16 -2.32
C ARG A 55 0.13 0.53 -0.94
N ARG A 56 1.17 -0.18 -0.47
CA ARG A 56 1.86 0.11 0.80
C ARG A 56 3.22 0.72 0.49
N VAL A 57 3.53 1.86 1.11
CA VAL A 57 4.78 2.59 0.88
C VAL A 57 5.54 2.70 2.19
N PHE A 58 6.81 2.28 2.19
CA PHE A 58 7.72 2.48 3.32
C PHE A 58 8.57 3.73 3.06
N PHE A 59 8.44 4.74 3.90
CA PHE A 59 9.19 5.99 3.77
C PHE A 59 10.46 5.94 4.63
N MET A 60 11.63 5.98 4.00
CA MET A 60 12.93 5.82 4.65
C MET A 60 13.86 7.01 4.36
N GLY A 61 14.88 7.20 5.20
CA GLY A 61 15.86 8.28 5.07
C GLY A 61 16.71 8.45 6.34
N PRO A 62 17.77 9.26 6.34
CA PRO A 62 18.58 9.50 7.53
C PRO A 62 17.87 10.37 8.58
N PRO A 63 18.31 10.40 9.86
CA PRO A 63 17.83 11.38 10.82
C PRO A 63 18.08 12.81 10.31
N GLY A 64 17.15 13.74 10.58
CA GLY A 64 17.24 15.13 10.11
C GLY A 64 16.80 15.38 8.66
N SER A 65 16.44 14.35 7.89
CA SER A 65 15.95 14.50 6.49
C SER A 65 14.48 14.91 6.37
N CYS A 66 13.88 15.44 7.44
CA CYS A 66 12.47 15.85 7.48
C CYS A 66 11.50 14.74 7.05
N ARG A 67 11.77 13.48 7.43
CA ARG A 67 10.96 12.33 7.00
C ARG A 67 9.50 12.46 7.42
N GLN A 68 9.27 12.96 8.62
CA GLN A 68 7.94 13.07 9.19
C GLN A 68 7.14 14.12 8.43
N GLU A 69 7.71 15.31 8.25
CA GLU A 69 7.11 16.43 7.52
C GLU A 69 6.80 16.05 6.07
N ASN A 70 7.75 15.41 5.38
CA ASN A 70 7.56 14.95 4.01
C ASN A 70 6.48 13.87 3.92
N SER A 71 6.46 12.91 4.85
CA SER A 71 5.44 11.85 4.87
C SER A 71 4.03 12.39 5.14
N MET A 72 3.91 13.42 5.97
CA MET A 72 2.65 14.12 6.22
C MET A 72 2.18 14.88 4.97
N ALA A 73 3.08 15.63 4.31
CA ALA A 73 2.75 16.34 3.07
C ALA A 73 2.32 15.38 1.95
N LEU A 74 2.99 14.24 1.79
CA LEU A 74 2.61 13.20 0.82
C LEU A 74 1.26 12.56 1.17
N SER A 75 1.03 12.27 2.45
CA SER A 75 -0.25 11.73 2.93
C SER A 75 -1.40 12.67 2.62
N GLU A 76 -1.20 13.97 2.80
CA GLU A 76 -2.20 14.99 2.53
C GLU A 76 -2.45 15.16 1.03
N TYR A 77 -1.38 15.25 0.23
CA TYR A 77 -1.45 15.42 -1.23
C TYR A 77 -2.11 14.23 -1.94
N PHE A 78 -1.75 13.01 -1.59
CA PHE A 78 -2.30 11.79 -2.20
C PHE A 78 -3.52 11.23 -1.47
N HIS A 79 -3.96 11.88 -0.39
CA HIS A 79 -5.01 11.38 0.51
C HIS A 79 -4.74 9.96 1.05
N TRP A 80 -3.47 9.64 1.28
CA TRP A 80 -3.06 8.34 1.83
C TRP A 80 -3.17 8.30 3.34
N LYS A 81 -3.34 7.11 3.90
CA LYS A 81 -3.29 6.88 5.35
C LYS A 81 -1.83 6.78 5.80
N LEU A 82 -1.40 7.67 6.68
CA LEU A 82 -0.05 7.66 7.26
C LEU A 82 -0.02 6.79 8.53
N ILE A 83 0.90 5.83 8.58
CA ILE A 83 1.18 5.02 9.77
C ILE A 83 2.56 5.40 10.30
N SER A 84 2.61 5.89 11.53
CA SER A 84 3.84 6.23 12.25
C SER A 84 4.01 5.31 13.45
N VAL A 85 5.10 4.54 13.49
CA VAL A 85 5.42 3.65 14.61
C VAL A 85 5.50 4.43 15.92
N LYS A 86 6.10 5.63 15.89
CA LYS A 86 6.19 6.52 17.05
C LYS A 86 4.81 6.86 17.61
N ASP A 87 3.85 7.17 16.73
CA ASP A 87 2.50 7.56 17.13
C ASP A 87 1.74 6.34 17.67
N LEU A 88 1.92 5.15 17.09
CA LEU A 88 1.35 3.89 17.60
C LEU A 88 1.86 3.58 19.01
N LEU A 89 3.15 3.70 19.25
CA LEU A 89 3.75 3.49 20.57
C LEU A 89 3.19 4.51 21.59
N GLN A 90 3.09 5.78 21.23
CA GLN A 90 2.51 6.82 22.10
C GLN A 90 1.03 6.55 22.43
N LYS A 91 0.24 6.11 21.43
CA LYS A 91 -1.15 5.70 21.64
C LYS A 91 -1.25 4.55 22.65
N GLU A 92 -0.38 3.55 22.56
CA GLU A 92 -0.38 2.42 23.51
C GLU A 92 0.07 2.80 24.92
N VAL A 93 1.09 3.65 25.05
CA VAL A 93 1.50 4.21 26.34
C VAL A 93 0.34 4.96 27.00
N SER A 94 -0.43 5.72 26.22
CA SER A 94 -1.57 6.51 26.71
C SER A 94 -2.72 5.63 27.22
N LYS A 95 -2.89 4.43 26.67
CA LYS A 95 -3.90 3.44 27.09
C LYS A 95 -3.54 2.73 28.40
N LYS A 96 -2.32 2.91 28.94
CA LYS A 96 -1.82 2.27 30.18
C LYS A 96 -1.93 0.74 30.18
N THR A 97 -1.83 0.12 29.00
CA THR A 97 -1.78 -1.34 28.85
C THR A 97 -0.45 -1.87 29.39
N ASP A 98 -0.35 -3.19 29.62
CA ASP A 98 0.91 -3.79 30.04
C ASP A 98 2.02 -3.64 28.99
N VAL A 99 1.63 -3.62 27.70
CA VAL A 99 2.51 -3.26 26.59
C VAL A 99 2.98 -1.80 26.71
N GLY A 100 2.06 -0.87 26.99
CA GLY A 100 2.37 0.54 27.23
C GLY A 100 3.35 0.78 28.38
N LYS A 101 3.22 0.02 29.48
CA LYS A 101 4.18 0.06 30.60
C LYS A 101 5.56 -0.40 30.15
N ARG A 102 5.64 -1.53 29.45
CA ARG A 102 6.91 -2.08 28.95
C ARG A 102 7.61 -1.13 27.97
N ILE A 103 6.84 -0.47 27.08
CA ILE A 103 7.36 0.59 26.21
C ILE A 103 7.91 1.76 27.03
N THR A 104 7.21 2.16 28.10
CA THR A 104 7.64 3.25 28.98
C THR A 104 8.95 2.92 29.71
N GLU A 105 9.08 1.69 30.21
CA GLU A 105 10.30 1.19 30.84
C GLU A 105 11.48 1.18 29.86
N CYS A 106 11.29 0.66 28.63
CA CYS A 106 12.31 0.70 27.59
C CYS A 106 12.75 2.13 27.27
N ASN A 107 11.80 3.07 27.12
CA ASN A 107 12.11 4.47 26.85
C ASN A 107 12.89 5.13 27.99
N GLN A 108 12.54 4.85 29.25
CA GLN A 108 13.25 5.36 30.43
C GLN A 108 14.67 4.76 30.55
N ALA A 109 14.84 3.51 30.13
CA ALA A 109 16.12 2.82 30.13
C ALA A 109 16.98 3.12 28.88
N PHE A 110 16.51 3.96 27.95
CA PHE A 110 17.13 4.20 26.64
C PHE A 110 17.38 2.90 25.84
N GLN A 111 16.46 1.93 25.97
CA GLN A 111 16.49 0.64 25.30
C GLN A 111 15.51 0.59 24.14
N TYR A 112 15.79 -0.28 23.18
CA TYR A 112 14.86 -0.57 22.09
C TYR A 112 13.64 -1.34 22.62
N VAL A 113 12.48 -1.02 22.07
CA VAL A 113 11.27 -1.84 22.22
C VAL A 113 11.45 -3.10 21.39
N ASP A 114 10.95 -4.23 21.90
CA ASP A 114 10.98 -5.51 21.20
C ASP A 114 10.29 -5.41 19.83
N ASP A 115 10.97 -5.92 18.78
CA ASP A 115 10.48 -5.89 17.41
C ASP A 115 9.12 -6.57 17.27
N GLN A 116 8.86 -7.64 18.03
CA GLN A 116 7.58 -8.35 17.98
C GLN A 116 6.43 -7.43 18.40
N ILE A 117 6.63 -6.59 19.42
CA ILE A 117 5.64 -5.61 19.86
C ILE A 117 5.36 -4.61 18.74
N ILE A 118 6.41 -4.11 18.09
CA ILE A 118 6.28 -3.14 16.99
C ILE A 118 5.52 -3.76 15.81
N ILE A 119 5.89 -4.98 15.42
CA ILE A 119 5.26 -5.73 14.33
C ILE A 119 3.77 -5.93 14.60
N ASP A 120 3.41 -6.36 15.81
CA ASP A 120 2.01 -6.61 16.18
C ASP A 120 1.18 -5.32 16.15
N LEU A 121 1.74 -4.20 16.60
CA LEU A 121 1.07 -2.90 16.57
C LEU A 121 0.85 -2.40 15.13
N VAL A 122 1.88 -2.47 14.29
CA VAL A 122 1.78 -2.05 12.89
C VAL A 122 0.80 -2.94 12.14
N LYS A 123 0.87 -4.26 12.32
CA LYS A 123 -0.04 -5.21 11.67
C LYS A 123 -1.49 -4.92 12.03
N LYS A 124 -1.78 -4.70 13.32
CA LYS A 124 -3.13 -4.35 13.79
C LYS A 124 -3.65 -3.06 13.16
N GLU A 125 -2.82 -2.03 13.02
CA GLU A 125 -3.23 -0.77 12.38
C GLU A 125 -3.47 -0.95 10.88
N VAL A 126 -2.61 -1.72 10.19
CA VAL A 126 -2.78 -2.04 8.76
C VAL A 126 -4.09 -2.79 8.52
N ASP A 127 -4.34 -3.87 9.28
CA ASP A 127 -5.57 -4.66 9.15
C ASP A 127 -6.83 -3.81 9.40
N ALA A 128 -6.78 -2.91 10.37
CA ALA A 128 -7.89 -2.00 10.67
C ALA A 128 -8.15 -0.98 9.54
N LEU A 129 -7.11 -0.46 8.91
CA LEU A 129 -7.22 0.46 7.78
C LEU A 129 -7.71 -0.24 6.51
N GLU A 130 -7.27 -1.47 6.27
CA GLU A 130 -7.71 -2.26 5.11
C GLU A 130 -9.18 -2.67 5.24
N ALA A 131 -9.65 -3.00 6.45
CA ALA A 131 -11.05 -3.28 6.71
C ALA A 131 -11.99 -2.06 6.50
N GLN A 132 -11.46 -0.83 6.59
CA GLN A 132 -12.24 0.40 6.35
C GLN A 132 -12.35 0.75 4.85
N GLN A 133 -11.57 0.09 3.98
CA GLN A 133 -11.54 0.34 2.54
C GLN A 133 -12.31 -0.71 1.72
N GLN A 134 -12.88 -1.72 2.39
CA GLN A 134 -13.78 -2.73 1.82
C GLN A 134 -15.25 -2.32 2.04
#